data_AF-A0A1F6TXJ3-F1
#
_entry.id   AF-A0A1F6TXJ3-F1
#
_cell.length_a   1.000
_cell.length_b   1.000
_cell.length_c   1.000
_cell.angle_alpha   90.00
_cell.angle_beta   90.00
_cell.angle_gamma   90.00
#
_symmetry.space_group_name_H-M   'P 1'
#
loop_
_entity.id
_entity.type
_entity.pdbx_description
1 polymer ?
#
loop_
_entity_poly.entity_id
_entity_poly.type
_entity_poly.pdbx_seq_one_letter_code
_entity_poly.pdbx_strand_id
1 'polypeptide(L)' 'MPSVRIKDNEPFEMALRRFRRSCEKAGVFTEMRKREHYEKPTEIRKRKAAAARKRELKKLMRRSNPRPPAPATTTRP' A
#
# COMPACT_ATOMS: atom_id res chain seq x y z
N MET A 1 -8.03 13.18 -3.10
CA MET A 1 -6.66 13.71 -3.04
C MET A 1 -6.17 13.60 -1.59
N PRO A 2 -4.98 13.05 -1.32
CA PRO A 2 -4.49 12.83 0.04
C PRO A 2 -4.08 14.15 0.71
N SER A 3 -4.62 14.45 1.88
CA SER A 3 -4.23 15.59 2.72
C SER A 3 -3.56 15.10 4.00
N VAL A 4 -2.39 15.63 4.34
CA VAL A 4 -1.69 15.34 5.60
C VAL A 4 -1.61 16.64 6.40
N ARG A 5 -2.20 16.67 7.59
CA ARG A 5 -2.07 17.79 8.53
C ARG A 5 -0.85 17.53 9.40
N ILE A 6 0.11 18.46 9.38
CA ILE A 6 1.33 18.40 10.19
C ILE A 6 1.02 19.07 11.53
N LYS A 7 1.42 18.45 12.65
CA LYS A 7 1.37 19.06 13.99
C LYS A 7 2.78 19.52 14.36
N ASP A 8 2.88 20.58 15.16
CA ASP A 8 4.13 21.32 15.44
C ASP A 8 5.23 20.49 16.14
N ASN A 9 4.89 19.32 16.69
CA ASN A 9 5.82 18.40 17.36
C ASN A 9 6.34 17.26 16.48
N GLU A 10 6.20 17.32 15.15
CA GLU A 10 6.71 16.29 14.24
C GLU A 10 7.89 16.80 13.39
N PRO A 11 9.00 16.04 13.31
CA PRO A 11 10.08 16.39 12.40
C PRO A 11 9.58 16.25 10.95
N PHE A 12 9.89 17.25 10.12
CA PHE A 12 9.41 17.41 8.75
C PHE A 12 9.57 16.14 7.88
N GLU A 13 10.65 15.38 8.05
CA GLU A 13 10.89 14.13 7.33
C GLU A 13 9.84 13.05 7.60
N MET A 14 9.31 12.97 8.83
CA MET A 14 8.25 12.03 9.19
C MET A 14 6.93 12.37 8.50
N ALA A 15 6.64 13.67 8.36
CA ALA A 15 5.45 14.15 7.66
C ALA A 15 5.52 13.84 6.15
N LEU A 16 6.69 14.07 5.52
CA LEU A 16 6.93 13.74 4.12
C LEU A 16 6.74 12.24 3.85
N ARG A 17 7.27 11.39 4.74
CA ARG A 17 7.12 9.94 4.65
C ARG A 17 5.66 9.50 4.77
N ARG A 18 4.89 10.17 5.63
CA ARG A 18 3.43 9.94 5.76
C ARG A 18 2.67 10.37 4.52
N PHE A 19 3.02 11.52 3.94
CA PHE A 19 2.44 12.00 2.70
C PHE A 19 2.69 11.05 1.55
N ARG A 20 3.93 10.58 1.37
CA ARG A 20 4.26 9.56 0.36
C ARG A 20 3.43 8.28 0.53
N ARG A 21 3.32 7.77 1.75
CA ARG A 21 2.45 6.61 2.06
C ARG A 21 0.97 6.89 1.76
N SER A 22 0.49 8.10 2.03
CA SER A 22 -0.90 8.50 1.75
C SER A 22 -1.18 8.54 0.25
N CYS A 23 -0.25 9.08 -0.55
CA CYS A 23 -0.32 9.07 -2.01
C CYS A 23 -0.24 7.65 -2.60
N GLU A 24 0.63 6.79 -2.05
CA GLU A 24 0.73 5.39 -2.44
C GLU A 24 -0.55 4.60 -2.07
N LYS A 25 -1.11 4.82 -0.88
CA LYS A 25 -2.36 4.20 -0.42
C LYS A 25 -3.56 4.65 -1.24
N ALA A 26 -3.63 5.93 -1.57
CA ALA A 26 -4.66 6.49 -2.45
C ALA A 26 -4.53 5.98 -3.90
N GLY A 27 -3.40 5.36 -4.26
CA GLY A 27 -3.22 4.74 -5.56
C GLY A 27 -3.05 5.73 -6.71
N VAL A 28 -2.74 7.00 -6.43
CA VAL A 28 -2.63 8.09 -7.42
C VAL A 28 -1.66 7.73 -8.55
N PHE A 29 -0.48 7.18 -8.21
CA PHE A 29 0.49 6.71 -9.20
C PHE A 29 -0.01 5.52 -10.04
N THR A 30 -0.84 4.65 -9.45
CA THR A 30 -1.43 3.53 -10.18
C THR A 30 -2.55 3.97 -11.10
N GLU A 31 -3.24 5.07 -10.78
CA GLU A 31 -4.24 5.67 -11.65
C GLU A 31 -3.61 6.42 -12.81
N MET A 32 -2.51 7.15 -12.57
CA MET A 32 -1.72 7.80 -13.62
C MET A 32 -1.29 6.79 -14.69
N ARG A 33 -0.61 5.70 -14.30
CA ARG A 33 -0.16 4.65 -15.23
C ARG A 33 -1.30 3.93 -15.98
N LYS A 34 -2.50 3.88 -15.40
CA LYS A 34 -3.68 3.29 -16.08
C LYS A 34 -4.32 4.25 -17.08
N ARG A 35 -4.09 5.55 -16.95
CA ARG A 35 -4.67 6.60 -17.81
C ARG A 35 -3.70 7.07 -18.90
N GLU A 36 -2.43 6.68 -18.84
CA GLU A 36 -1.41 6.99 -19.84
C GLU A 36 -1.75 6.45 -21.25
N HIS A 37 -2.46 5.33 -21.35
CA HIS A 37 -2.87 4.73 -22.61
C HIS A 37 -4.33 4.27 -22.54
N TYR A 38 -5.03 4.35 -23.67
CA TYR A 38 -6.36 3.76 -23.79
C TYR A 38 -6.24 2.24 -23.71
N GLU A 39 -6.83 1.66 -22.66
CA GLU A 39 -6.94 0.22 -22.49
C GLU A 39 -8.34 -0.22 -22.90
N LYS A 40 -8.44 -1.28 -23.72
CA LYS A 40 -9.75 -1.78 -24.15
C LYS A 40 -10.57 -2.24 -22.92
N PRO A 41 -11.91 -2.08 -22.91
CA PRO A 41 -12.74 -2.47 -21.77
C PRO A 41 -12.56 -3.92 -21.31
N THR A 42 -12.27 -4.82 -22.26
CA THR A 42 -11.99 -6.24 -22.02
C THR A 42 -10.67 -6.47 -21.28
N GLU A 43 -9.63 -5.72 -21.62
CA GLU A 43 -8.32 -5.78 -20.98
C GLU A 43 -8.38 -5.24 -19.55
N ILE A 44 -9.12 -4.15 -19.33
CA ILE A 44 -9.38 -3.60 -17.98
C ILE A 44 -10.03 -4.67 -17.09
N ARG A 45 -11.03 -5.40 -17.60
CA ARG A 45 -11.70 -6.49 -16.86
C ARG A 45 -10.74 -7.63 -16.54
N LYS A 46 -9.93 -8.07 -17.52
CA LYS A 46 -8.90 -9.11 -17.32
C LYS A 46 -7.85 -8.69 -16.28
N ARG A 47 -7.36 -7.44 -16.35
CA ARG A 47 -6.38 -6.88 -15.41
C ARG A 47 -6.93 -6.80 -13.99
N LYS A 48 -8.19 -6.36 -13.82
CA LYS A 48 -8.87 -6.34 -12.51
C LYS A 48 -9.04 -7.74 -11.92
N ALA A 49 -9.47 -8.71 -12.72
CA ALA A 49 -9.63 -10.10 -12.27
C ALA A 49 -8.29 -10.75 -11.87
N ALA A 50 -7.23 -10.52 -12.64
CA ALA A 50 -5.89 -10.99 -12.29
C ALA A 50 -5.37 -10.35 -10.98
N ALA A 51 -5.58 -9.05 -10.79
CA ALA A 51 -5.21 -8.36 -9.57
C ALA A 51 -5.98 -8.86 -8.33
N ALA A 52 -7.27 -9.17 -8.47
CA ALA A 52 -8.10 -9.74 -7.41
C ALA A 52 -7.60 -11.12 -6.99
N ARG A 53 -7.40 -12.03 -7.96
CA ARG A 53 -6.86 -13.38 -7.71
C ARG A 53 -5.50 -13.34 -7.01
N LYS A 54 -4.59 -12.46 -7.46
CA LYS A 54 -3.27 -12.29 -6.83
C LYS A 54 -3.37 -11.79 -5.38
N ARG A 55 -4.31 -10.89 -5.08
CA ARG A 55 -4.55 -10.40 -3.70
C ARG A 55 -5.10 -11.50 -2.80
N GLU A 56 -6.03 -12.30 -3.31
CA GLU A 56 -6.62 -13.42 -2.57
C GLU A 56 -5.58 -14.50 -2.25
N LEU A 57 -4.78 -14.90 -3.23
CA LEU A 57 -3.68 -15.84 -3.03
C LEU A 57 -2.68 -15.34 -1.97
N LYS A 58 -2.31 -14.05 -2.03
CA LYS A 58 -1.43 -13.43 -1.03
C LYS A 58 -2.07 -13.37 0.36
N LYS A 59 -3.39 -13.19 0.45
CA LYS A 59 -4.13 -13.19 1.72
C LYS A 59 -4.14 -14.59 2.33
N LEU A 60 -4.38 -15.62 1.51
CA LEU A 60 -4.38 -17.01 1.94
C LEU A 60 -2.99 -17.45 2.44
N MET A 61 -1.94 -17.09 1.70
CA MET A 61 -0.54 -17.37 2.07
C MET A 61 -0.12 -16.70 3.40
N ARG A 62 -0.60 -15.47 3.66
CA ARG A 62 -0.36 -14.80 4.96
C ARG A 62 -1.11 -15.46 6.12
N ARG A 63 -2.25 -16.09 5.84
CA ARG A 63 -3.05 -16.80 6.84
C ARG A 63 -2.48 -18.19 7.13
N SER A 64 -1.91 -18.86 6.14
CA SER A 64 -1.28 -20.18 6.31
C SER A 64 0.09 -20.12 6.98
N ASN A 65 0.81 -19.00 6.88
CA ASN A 65 2.11 -18.82 7.53
C ASN A 65 2.09 -17.57 8.42
N PRO A 66 1.53 -17.65 9.65
CA PRO A 66 1.58 -16.53 10.59
C PRO A 66 3.05 -16.25 10.90
N ARG A 67 3.46 -14.99 10.72
CA ARG A 67 4.80 -14.55 11.14
C ARG A 67 4.96 -14.90 12.63
N PRO A 68 6.07 -15.55 13.04
CA PRO A 68 6.31 -15.73 14.46
C PRO A 68 6.33 -14.35 15.14
N PRO A 69 5.84 -14.25 16.38
CA PRO A 69 5.94 -13.01 17.14
C PRO A 69 7.40 -12.56 17.18
N ALA A 70 7.64 -11.26 16.99
CA ALA A 70 8.98 -10.70 17.10
C ALA A 70 9.58 -11.08 18.47
N PRO A 71 10.89 -11.41 18.56
CA PRO A 71 11.50 -11.69 19.84
C PRO A 71 11.33 -10.46 20.74
N ALA A 72 10.79 -10.67 21.94
CA ALA A 72 10.72 -9.62 22.95
C ALA A 72 12.16 -9.13 23.19
N THR A 73 12.43 -7.88 22.82
CA THR A 73 13.68 -7.21 23.19
C THR A 73 13.64 -7.04 24.70
N THR A 74 14.23 -7.99 25.42
CA THR A 74 14.53 -7.88 26.85
C THR A 74 15.43 -6.67 27.01
N THR A 75 14.84 -5.53 27.37
CA THR A 75 15.57 -4.40 27.95
C THR A 75 16.14 -4.91 29.27
N ARG A 76 17.41 -5.30 29.24
CA ARG A 76 18.18 -5.68 30.42
C ARG A 76 18.45 -4.39 31.23
N PRO A 77 18.36 -4.44 32.58
CA PRO A 77 18.51 -3.26 33.43
C PRO A 77 19.87 -2.59 33.30
#